data_AF-A0A1Y1K788-F1
#
_entry.id   AF-A0A1Y1K788-F1
#
_cell.length_a   1.000
_cell.length_b   1.000
_cell.length_c   1.000
_cell.angle_alpha   90.00
_cell.angle_beta   90.00
_cell.angle_gamma   90.00
#
_symmetry.space_group_name_H-M   'P 1'
#
loop_
_entity.id
_entity.type
_entity.pdbx_description
1 polymer ?
#
loop_
_entity_poly.entity_id
_entity_poly.type
_entity_poly.pdbx_seq_one_letter_code
_entity_poly.pdbx_strand_id
1 'polypeptide(L)'
;TGLPFNAQPLKQQFEYPTTDEEMRELLYNSVVKVVIPSDRTALMTINRMIEFVVREGPLFEAMMMHKEMNNQSFQFLFNNQSVEHVYYRWRLYSILHGETFKQWSTKHFRMFRNGSLWCP
;
A
#
# COMPACT_ATOMS: atom_id res chain seq x y z
N THR A 1 1.55 13.20 -6.89
CA THR A 1 0.57 12.90 -7.96
C THR A 1 -0.87 13.04 -7.51
N GLY A 2 -1.19 13.16 -6.21
CA GLY A 2 -2.59 13.23 -5.73
C GLY A 2 -3.33 11.88 -5.78
N LEU A 3 -2.74 10.87 -6.42
CA LEU A 3 -3.25 9.51 -6.51
C LEU A 3 -2.93 8.71 -5.24
N PRO A 4 -3.76 7.70 -4.90
CA PRO A 4 -3.55 6.86 -3.72
C PRO A 4 -2.33 5.94 -3.89
N PHE A 5 -1.75 5.50 -2.77
CA PHE A 5 -0.65 4.52 -2.74
C PHE A 5 0.55 4.90 -3.61
N ASN A 6 0.84 6.19 -3.73
CA ASN A 6 1.91 6.71 -4.59
C ASN A 6 1.79 6.24 -6.06
N ALA A 7 0.57 6.03 -6.54
CA ALA A 7 0.36 5.59 -7.91
C ALA A 7 0.88 6.65 -8.90
N GLN A 8 1.45 6.16 -9.99
CA GLN A 8 1.99 6.96 -11.09
C GLN A 8 1.24 6.63 -12.37
N PRO A 9 0.72 7.65 -13.09
CA PRO A 9 0.04 7.41 -14.35
C PRO A 9 1.04 6.95 -15.42
N LEU A 10 0.63 5.99 -16.26
CA LEU A 10 1.48 5.47 -17.33
C LEU A 10 1.82 6.51 -18.40
N LYS A 11 0.92 7.47 -18.61
CA LYS A 11 1.14 8.64 -19.45
C LYS A 11 1.25 9.85 -18.53
N GLN A 12 2.17 10.77 -18.81
CA GLN A 12 2.11 12.12 -18.22
C GLN A 12 0.86 12.82 -18.77
N GLN A 13 -0.30 12.53 -18.18
CA GLN A 13 -1.50 13.31 -18.41
C GLN A 13 -1.30 14.64 -17.67
N PHE A 14 -1.05 15.69 -18.45
CA PHE A 14 -0.90 17.06 -17.94
C PHE A 14 -2.25 17.71 -17.62
N GLU A 15 -3.37 17.05 -17.94
CA GLU A 15 -4.72 17.48 -17.58
C GLU A 15 -5.19 16.76 -16.32
N TYR A 16 -5.65 17.54 -15.34
CA TYR A 16 -6.29 17.02 -14.15
C TYR A 16 -7.67 16.46 -14.52
N PRO A 17 -8.06 15.28 -14.01
CA PRO A 17 -9.39 14.74 -14.26
C PRO A 17 -10.44 15.70 -13.70
N THR A 18 -11.44 16.02 -14.51
CA THR A 18 -12.54 16.94 -14.16
C THR A 18 -13.82 16.20 -13.82
N THR A 19 -13.93 14.95 -14.26
CA THR A 19 -15.07 14.06 -14.02
C THR A 19 -14.67 12.80 -13.24
N ASP A 20 -15.65 12.17 -12.58
CA ASP A 20 -15.45 10.90 -11.89
C ASP A 20 -15.01 9.77 -12.83
N GLU A 21 -15.46 9.79 -14.08
CA GLU A 21 -15.11 8.76 -15.05
C GLU A 21 -13.65 8.91 -15.50
N GLU A 22 -13.19 10.14 -15.77
CA GLU A 22 -11.78 10.43 -16.04
C GLU A 22 -10.89 10.05 -14.85
N MET A 23 -11.34 10.30 -13.61
CA MET A 23 -10.64 9.88 -12.40
C MET A 23 -10.50 8.36 -12.32
N ARG A 24 -11.55 7.61 -12.65
CA ARG A 24 -11.53 6.13 -12.69
C ARG A 24 -10.59 5.61 -13.78
N GLU A 25 -10.64 6.19 -14.96
CA GLU A 25 -9.72 5.83 -16.05
C GLU A 25 -8.27 6.12 -15.68
N LEU A 26 -7.99 7.28 -15.07
CA LEU A 26 -6.66 7.64 -14.58
C LEU A 26 -6.16 6.61 -13.55
N LEU A 27 -6.98 6.25 -12.58
CA LEU A 27 -6.64 5.22 -11.58
C LEU A 27 -6.38 3.87 -12.25
N TYR A 28 -7.25 3.44 -13.16
CA TYR A 28 -7.09 2.17 -13.88
C TYR A 28 -5.79 2.10 -14.68
N ASN A 29 -5.40 3.22 -15.28
CA ASN A 29 -4.18 3.37 -16.09
C ASN A 29 -2.95 3.79 -15.28
N SER A 30 -3.05 3.82 -13.95
CA SER A 30 -1.92 4.11 -13.07
C SER A 30 -1.30 2.84 -12.51
N VAL A 31 -0.02 2.94 -12.17
CA VAL A 31 0.79 1.87 -11.60
C VAL A 31 1.24 2.25 -10.20
N VAL A 32 1.09 1.32 -9.25
CA VAL A 32 1.70 1.36 -7.94
C VAL A 32 2.92 0.45 -7.97
N LYS A 33 4.11 1.05 -7.97
CA LYS A 33 5.36 0.29 -7.85
C LYS A 33 5.63 0.02 -6.38
N VAL A 34 5.69 -1.25 -6.02
CA VAL A 34 6.06 -1.66 -4.67
C VAL A 34 7.58 -1.72 -4.59
N VAL A 35 8.13 -1.16 -3.53
CA VAL A 35 9.56 -1.20 -3.26
C VAL A 35 9.72 -1.65 -1.82
N ILE A 36 10.64 -2.59 -1.59
CA ILE A 36 10.98 -3.03 -0.24
C ILE A 36 11.68 -1.87 0.47
N PRO A 37 11.21 -1.43 1.66
CA PRO A 37 11.88 -0.39 2.43
C PRO A 37 13.35 -0.73 2.68
N SER A 38 14.23 0.23 2.44
CA SER A 38 15.68 0.07 2.64
C SER A 38 16.08 0.13 4.11
N ASP A 39 15.34 0.89 4.93
CA ASP A 39 15.51 0.88 6.38
C ASP A 39 15.00 -0.45 6.97
N ARG A 40 15.93 -1.21 7.54
CA ARG A 40 15.65 -2.50 8.18
C ARG A 40 14.76 -2.35 9.41
N THR A 41 14.85 -1.23 10.13
CA THR A 41 14.07 -1.01 11.36
C THR A 41 12.60 -0.79 11.00
N ALA A 42 12.32 0.09 10.03
CA ALA A 42 11.00 0.25 9.46
C ALA A 42 10.46 -1.07 8.90
N LEU A 43 11.25 -1.80 8.10
CA LEU A 43 10.84 -3.08 7.52
C LEU A 43 10.46 -4.12 8.60
N MET A 44 11.25 -4.26 9.65
CA MET A 44 10.94 -5.17 10.77
C MET A 44 9.66 -4.75 11.50
N THR A 45 9.47 -3.46 11.71
CA THR A 45 8.27 -2.91 12.36
C THR A 45 7.02 -3.21 11.53
N ILE A 46 7.10 -2.98 10.22
CA ILE A 46 6.00 -3.26 9.28
C ILE A 46 5.67 -4.75 9.25
N ASN A 47 6.68 -5.62 9.13
CA ASN A 47 6.46 -7.07 9.12
C ASN A 47 5.78 -7.55 10.41
N ARG A 48 6.23 -7.04 11.56
CA ARG A 48 5.63 -7.38 12.84
C ARG A 48 4.20 -6.88 12.96
N MET A 49 3.93 -5.67 12.46
CA MET A 49 2.58 -5.11 12.39
C MET A 49 1.66 -6.02 11.55
N ILE A 50 2.11 -6.48 10.39
CA ILE A 50 1.36 -7.39 9.51
C ILE A 50 1.04 -8.70 10.20
N GLU A 51 2.01 -9.32 10.89
CA GLU A 51 1.79 -10.56 11.65
C GLU A 51 0.63 -10.41 12.65
N PHE A 52 0.59 -9.29 13.38
CA PHE A 52 -0.49 -9.03 14.33
C PHE A 52 -1.81 -8.71 13.63
N VAL A 53 -1.82 -7.90 12.58
CA VAL A 53 -3.05 -7.55 11.86
C VAL A 53 -3.69 -8.79 11.21
N VAL A 54 -2.89 -9.70 10.65
CA VAL A 54 -3.39 -10.96 10.07
C VAL A 54 -4.02 -11.85 11.14
N ARG A 55 -3.46 -11.85 12.37
CA ARG A 55 -3.92 -12.71 13.47
C ARG A 55 -5.10 -12.13 14.25
N GLU A 56 -5.05 -10.84 14.57
CA GLU A 56 -6.00 -10.14 15.44
C GLU A 56 -7.08 -9.39 14.66
N GLY A 57 -6.86 -9.15 13.36
CA GLY A 57 -7.80 -8.48 12.47
C GLY A 57 -7.71 -6.95 12.44
N PRO A 58 -8.62 -6.28 11.70
CA PRO A 58 -8.55 -4.84 11.42
C PRO A 58 -8.78 -3.94 12.66
N LEU A 59 -9.46 -4.46 13.70
CA LEU A 59 -9.60 -3.71 14.95
C LEU A 59 -8.24 -3.47 15.62
N PHE A 60 -7.32 -4.43 15.51
CA PHE A 60 -5.96 -4.25 16.00
C PHE A 60 -5.21 -3.14 15.25
N GLU A 61 -5.37 -3.08 13.92
CA GLU A 61 -4.81 -1.99 13.11
C GLU A 61 -5.30 -0.62 13.61
N ALA A 62 -6.62 -0.47 13.78
CA ALA A 62 -7.21 0.78 14.27
C ALA A 62 -6.73 1.16 15.68
N MET A 63 -6.60 0.19 16.59
CA MET A 63 -6.07 0.42 17.93
C MET A 63 -4.61 0.89 17.89
N MET A 64 -3.78 0.27 17.06
CA MET A 64 -2.38 0.67 16.90
C MET A 64 -2.25 2.05 16.26
N MET A 65 -3.08 2.38 15.27
CA MET A 65 -3.14 3.73 14.70
C MET A 65 -3.47 4.78 15.76
N HIS A 66 -4.48 4.54 16.61
CA HIS A 66 -4.82 5.49 17.68
C HIS A 66 -3.69 5.63 18.71
N LYS A 67 -3.11 4.50 19.13
CA LYS A 67 -2.07 4.47 20.17
C LYS A 67 -0.76 5.10 19.73
N GLU A 68 -0.34 4.86 18.49
CA GLU A 68 0.99 5.22 17.99
C GLU A 68 0.99 6.48 17.10
N MET A 69 -0.04 7.34 17.21
CA MET A 69 -0.21 8.52 16.35
C MET A 69 0.99 9.48 16.34
N ASN A 70 1.74 9.56 17.43
CA ASN A 70 2.91 10.44 17.58
C ASN A 70 4.25 9.69 17.44
N ASN A 71 4.23 8.39 17.14
CA ASN A 71 5.42 7.57 17.06
C ASN A 71 5.96 7.54 15.62
N GLN A 72 7.19 8.01 15.43
CA GLN A 72 7.84 8.07 14.12
C GLN A 72 7.96 6.67 13.48
N SER A 73 8.14 5.61 14.27
CA SER A 73 8.26 4.23 13.77
C SER A 73 6.97 3.69 13.15
N PHE A 74 5.81 4.26 13.50
CA PHE A 74 4.50 3.87 12.97
C PHE A 74 3.94 4.87 11.95
N GLN A 75 4.75 5.84 11.49
CA GLN A 75 4.33 6.85 10.50
C GLN A 75 3.79 6.23 9.21
N PHE A 76 4.25 5.03 8.84
CA PHE A 76 3.75 4.30 7.68
C PHE A 76 2.25 3.98 7.77
N LEU A 77 1.63 3.97 8.95
CA LEU A 77 0.19 3.79 9.09
C LEU A 77 -0.61 5.03 8.67
N PHE A 78 0.03 6.20 8.59
CA PHE A 78 -0.64 7.48 8.31
C PHE A 78 -0.23 8.09 6.97
N ASN A 79 1.03 7.91 6.56
CA ASN A 79 1.52 8.43 5.29
C ASN A 79 1.21 7.49 4.12
N ASN A 80 0.01 7.61 3.55
CA ASN A 80 -0.49 6.75 2.48
C ASN A 80 0.30 6.80 1.15
N GLN A 81 1.26 7.73 1.02
CA GLN A 81 2.11 7.87 -0.16
C GLN A 81 3.55 7.40 0.08
N SER A 82 3.89 6.99 1.31
CA SER A 82 5.25 6.52 1.60
C SER A 82 5.48 5.13 1.02
N VAL A 83 6.75 4.82 0.73
CA VAL A 83 7.15 3.50 0.23
C VAL A 83 6.86 2.41 1.27
N GLU A 84 6.97 2.74 2.55
CA GLU A 84 6.64 1.89 3.68
C GLU A 84 5.15 1.54 3.73
N HIS A 85 4.27 2.52 3.52
CA HIS A 85 2.82 2.27 3.49
C HIS A 85 2.43 1.40 2.30
N VAL A 86 2.97 1.70 1.11
CA VAL A 86 2.73 0.90 -0.10
C VAL A 86 3.18 -0.55 0.13
N TYR A 87 4.37 -0.76 0.68
CA TYR A 87 4.86 -2.08 1.04
C TYR A 87 3.97 -2.77 2.07
N TYR A 88 3.57 -2.07 3.14
CA TYR A 88 2.68 -2.60 4.18
C TYR A 88 1.36 -3.12 3.60
N ARG A 89 0.67 -2.30 2.77
CA ARG A 89 -0.61 -2.66 2.16
C ARG A 89 -0.48 -3.83 1.18
N TRP A 90 0.54 -3.78 0.31
CA TRP A 90 0.82 -4.87 -0.61
C TRP A 90 1.10 -6.18 0.14
N ARG A 91 1.95 -6.13 1.16
CA ARG A 91 2.39 -7.33 1.86
C ARG A 91 1.28 -7.94 2.71
N LEU A 92 0.48 -7.11 3.38
CA LEU A 92 -0.72 -7.54 4.08
C LEU A 92 -1.70 -8.22 3.12
N TYR A 93 -1.97 -7.63 1.95
CA TYR A 93 -2.82 -8.23 0.93
C TYR A 93 -2.29 -9.58 0.45
N SER A 94 -0.99 -9.66 0.13
CA SER A 94 -0.31 -10.87 -0.33
C SER A 94 -0.50 -12.04 0.66
N ILE A 95 -0.29 -11.79 1.95
CA ILE A 95 -0.47 -12.82 2.99
C ILE A 95 -1.93 -13.21 3.17
N LEU A 96 -2.85 -12.24 3.17
CA LEU A 96 -4.29 -12.51 3.25
C LEU A 96 -4.82 -13.34 2.06
N HIS A 97 -4.11 -13.32 0.92
CA HIS A 97 -4.42 -14.13 -0.27
C HIS A 97 -3.64 -15.45 -0.34
N GLY A 98 -3.05 -15.89 0.78
CA GLY A 98 -2.46 -17.22 0.93
C GLY A 98 -0.95 -17.30 0.67
N GLU A 99 -0.28 -16.18 0.43
CA GLU A 99 1.18 -16.18 0.35
C GLU A 99 1.83 -16.28 1.74
N THR A 100 3.04 -16.82 1.79
CA THR A 100 3.77 -16.99 3.07
C THR A 100 4.60 -15.75 3.40
N PHE A 101 5.03 -15.61 4.65
CA PHE A 101 5.94 -14.53 5.08
C PHE A 101 7.32 -14.56 4.42
N LYS A 102 7.74 -15.70 3.85
CA LYS A 102 9.06 -15.88 3.22
C LYS A 102 9.04 -15.76 1.70
N GLN A 103 7.88 -15.94 1.07
CA GLN A 103 7.76 -16.00 -0.38
C GLN A 103 6.52 -15.26 -0.85
N TRP A 104 6.66 -14.49 -1.93
CA TRP A 104 5.58 -13.75 -2.57
C TRP A 104 5.64 -13.85 -4.08
N SER A 105 4.50 -13.67 -4.74
CA SER A 105 4.40 -13.56 -6.19
C SER A 105 4.88 -12.19 -6.67
N THR A 106 5.61 -12.19 -7.78
CA THR A 106 5.99 -10.97 -8.51
C THR A 106 5.06 -10.66 -9.68
N LYS A 107 3.95 -11.41 -9.80
CA LYS A 107 2.95 -11.16 -10.84
C LYS A 107 2.22 -9.85 -10.55
N HIS A 108 2.06 -9.06 -11.59
CA HIS A 108 1.21 -7.86 -11.59
C HIS A 108 -0.23 -8.21 -11.27
N PHE A 109 -0.89 -7.40 -10.44
CA PHE A 109 -2.29 -7.60 -10.06
C PHE A 109 -2.99 -6.29 -9.72
N ARG A 110 -4.31 -6.30 -9.54
CA ARG A 110 -5.07 -5.15 -9.03
C ARG A 110 -5.64 -5.49 -7.65
N MET A 111 -5.25 -4.72 -6.64
CA MET A 111 -5.76 -4.90 -5.26
C MET A 111 -7.23 -4.50 -5.15
N PHE A 112 -7.66 -3.49 -5.91
CA PHE A 112 -9.02 -2.98 -5.93
C PHE A 112 -9.62 -3.10 -7.32
N ARG A 113 -10.92 -3.41 -7.40
CA ARG A 113 -11.65 -3.41 -8.66
C ARG A 113 -11.55 -2.02 -9.30
N ASN A 114 -11.12 -1.96 -10.56
CA ASN A 114 -10.87 -0.73 -11.32
C ASN A 114 -9.80 0.21 -10.70
N GLY A 115 -9.07 -0.21 -9.67
CA GLY A 115 -7.95 0.55 -9.11
C GLY A 115 -6.65 0.34 -9.87
N SER A 116 -5.59 1.01 -9.46
CA SER A 116 -4.25 0.95 -10.06
C SER A 116 -3.66 -0.47 -10.14
N LEU A 117 -2.77 -0.69 -11.11
CA LEU A 117 -2.01 -1.94 -11.26
C LEU A 117 -0.85 -1.96 -10.26
N TRP A 118 -0.77 -2.99 -9.43
CA TRP A 118 0.32 -3.18 -8.46
C TRP A 118 1.44 -4.01 -9.08
N CYS A 119 2.66 -3.48 -9.01
CA CYS A 119 3.90 -4.08 -9.50
C CYS A 119 4.82 -4.38 -8.32
N PRO A 120 4.86 -5.64 -7.83
CA PRO A 120 5.80 -6.08 -6.80
C PRO A 120 7.27 -5.99 -7.20
#